data_AF-A0A316K0S2-F1
#
_entry.id   AF-A0A316K0S2-F1
#
_cell.length_a   1.000
_cell.length_b   1.000
_cell.length_c   1.000
_cell.angle_alpha   90.00
_cell.angle_beta   90.00
_cell.angle_gamma   90.00
#
_symmetry.space_group_name_H-M   'P 1'
#
loop_
_entity.id
_entity.type
_entity.pdbx_description
1 polymer ?
#
loop_
_entity_poly.entity_id
_entity_poly.type
_entity_poly.pdbx_seq_one_letter_code
_entity_poly.pdbx_strand_id
1 'polypeptide(L)' 'MRILILDGHPDANRLTSHLLDLYQAGLAHGDEVDRIAVRDLQFDPVLHHGYAKRTG' A
#
# COMPACT_ATOMS: atom_id res chain seq x y z
N MET A 1 7.53 14.72 -4.86
CA MET A 1 6.38 13.96 -5.41
C MET A 1 5.60 13.38 -4.24
N ARG A 2 4.30 13.12 -4.38
CA ARG A 2 3.52 12.40 -3.34
C ARG A 2 3.38 10.94 -3.75
N ILE A 3 3.81 10.05 -2.86
CA ILE A 3 3.91 8.61 -3.13
C ILE A 3 3.12 7.88 -2.05
N LEU A 4 2.22 7.00 -2.48
CA LEU A 4 1.52 6.08 -1.61
C LEU A 4 2.07 4.67 -1.82
N ILE A 5 2.62 4.07 -0.76
CA ILE A 5 3.05 2.68 -0.73
C ILE A 5 1.96 1.84 -0.07
N LEU A 6 1.46 0.83 -0.80
CA LEU A 6 0.53 -0.16 -0.28
C LEU A 6 1.28 -1.47 0.04
N ASP A 7 1.38 -1.80 1.33
CA ASP A 7 1.91 -3.08 1.80
C ASP A 7 0.79 -4.11 1.92
N GLY A 8 0.70 -5.00 0.94
CA GLY A 8 -0.29 -6.08 0.90
C GLY A 8 0.11 -7.34 1.69
N HIS A 9 1.24 -7.35 2.40
CA HIS A 9 1.68 -8.54 3.11
C HIS A 9 0.94 -8.67 4.47
N PRO A 10 0.37 -9.84 4.80
CA PRO A 10 -0.35 -10.08 6.07
C PRO A 10 0.54 -10.07 7.33
N ASP A 11 1.85 -9.95 7.18
CA ASP A 11 2.87 -10.03 8.23
C ASP A 11 3.94 -8.95 7.93
N ALA A 12 4.37 -8.22 8.96
CA ALA A 12 5.29 -7.10 8.85
C ALA A 12 6.77 -7.51 8.75
N ASN A 13 7.13 -8.75 9.12
CA ASN A 13 8.53 -9.21 9.17
C ASN A 13 8.86 -10.16 8.04
N ARG A 14 8.63 -9.72 6.80
CA ARG A 14 8.88 -10.52 5.60
C ARG A 14 9.70 -9.75 4.58
N LEU A 15 10.27 -10.50 3.63
CA LEU A 15 11.07 -9.98 2.52
C LEU A 15 10.40 -8.78 1.83
N THR A 16 9.08 -8.84 1.61
CA THR A 16 8.33 -7.76 0.96
C THR A 16 8.36 -6.47 1.77
N SER A 17 8.22 -6.53 3.10
CA SER A 17 8.28 -5.34 3.94
C SER A 17 9.68 -4.71 3.91
N HIS A 18 10.74 -5.53 3.87
CA HIS A 18 12.11 -5.06 3.73
C HIS A 18 12.38 -4.42 2.35
N LEU A 19 11.83 -4.98 1.28
CA LEU A 19 11.92 -4.38 -0.07
C LEU A 19 11.25 -3.00 -0.13
N LEU A 20 10.14 -2.82 0.58
CA LEU A 20 9.47 -1.52 0.67
C LEU A 20 10.30 -0.50 1.45
N ASP A 21 11.03 -0.93 2.48
CA ASP A 21 11.95 -0.05 3.21
C ASP A 21 13.09 0.42 2.29
N LEU A 22 13.66 -0.48 1.51
CA LEU A 22 14.70 -0.15 0.52
C LEU A 22 14.17 0.77 -0.59
N TYR A 23 12.95 0.54 -1.06
CA TYR A 23 12.30 1.41 -2.03
C TYR A 23 12.15 2.82 -1.48
N GLN A 24 11.60 2.96 -0.26
CA GLN A 24 11.42 4.25 0.39
C GLN A 24 12.76 4.97 0.65
N ALA A 25 13.81 4.23 1.01
CA ALA A 25 15.14 4.77 1.22
C ALA A 25 15.81 5.30 -0.06
N GLY A 26 15.40 4.81 -1.24
CA GLY A 26 15.93 5.25 -2.54
C GLY A 26 15.25 6.50 -3.12
N LEU A 27 14.26 7.06 -2.45
CA LEU A 27 13.50 8.21 -2.95
C LEU A 27 14.26 9.53 -2.79
N ALA A 28 13.90 10.53 -3.59
CA ALA A 28 14.58 11.81 -3.57
C ALA A 28 14.22 12.63 -2.32
N HIS A 29 15.15 13.46 -1.86
CA HIS A 29 14.84 14.42 -0.81
C HIS A 29 13.72 15.37 -1.26
N GLY A 30 12.67 15.49 -0.44
CA GLY A 30 11.47 16.27 -0.75
C GLY A 30 10.31 15.46 -1.35
N ASP A 31 10.47 14.15 -1.54
CA ASP A 31 9.34 13.27 -1.77
C ASP A 31 8.57 13.03 -0.45
N GLU A 32 7.25 13.14 -0.52
CA GLU A 32 6.33 12.82 0.57
C GLU A 32 5.83 11.40 0.38
N VAL A 33 6.01 10.57 1.40
CA VAL A 33 5.70 9.15 1.34
C VAL A 33 4.71 8.79 2.45
N ASP A 34 3.55 8.30 2.04
CA ASP A 34 2.61 7.63 2.93
C ASP A 34 2.70 6.12 2.69
N ARG A 35 2.84 5.34 3.76
CA ARG A 35 2.81 3.87 3.68
C ARG A 35 1.62 3.34 4.46
N ILE A 36 0.81 2.53 3.80
CA ILE A 36 -0.35 1.87 4.39
C ILE A 36 -0.18 0.37 4.22
N ALA A 37 -0.23 -0.36 5.34
CA ALA A 37 -0.32 -1.81 5.28
C ALA A 37 -1.79 -2.24 5.31
N VAL A 38 -2.20 -3.04 4.33
CA VAL A 38 -3.59 -3.50 4.19
C VAL A 38 -4.03 -4.31 5.41
N ARG A 39 -3.10 -5.07 6.02
CA ARG A 39 -3.32 -5.84 7.25
C ARG A 39 -3.75 -4.99 8.45
N ASP A 40 -3.39 -3.71 8.46
CA ASP A 40 -3.71 -2.78 9.56
C ASP A 40 -5.05 -2.05 9.30
N LEU A 41 -5.65 -2.24 8.12
CA LEU A 41 -6.95 -1.69 7.75
C LEU A 41 -8.08 -2.70 8.07
N GLN A 42 -9.25 -2.18 8.42
CA GLN A 42 -10.51 -2.94 8.31
C GLN A 42 -10.96 -3.00 6.85
N PHE A 43 -10.15 -3.61 6.00
CA PHE A 43 -10.40 -3.70 4.57
C PHE A 43 -11.14 -4.99 4.22
N ASP A 44 -12.31 -4.87 3.60
CA ASP A 44 -13.01 -6.00 2.99
C ASP A 44 -12.53 -6.17 1.54
N PRO A 45 -11.81 -7.25 1.22
CA PRO A 45 -11.31 -7.48 -0.14
C PRO A 45 -12.41 -7.93 -1.11
N VAL A 46 -13.63 -8.22 -0.64
CA VAL A 46 -14.71 -8.72 -1.48
C VAL A 46 -15.43 -7.57 -2.18
N LEU A 47 -15.38 -7.58 -3.51
CA LEU A 47 -16.12 -6.64 -4.35
C LEU A 47 -17.59 -7.07 -4.48
N HIS A 48 -18.41 -6.73 -3.49
CA HIS A 48 -19.82 -7.18 -3.37
C HIS A 48 -20.74 -6.83 -4.54
N HIS A 49 -20.43 -5.78 -5.31
CA HIS A 49 -21.28 -5.30 -6.41
C HIS A 49 -20.68 -5.53 -7.80
N GLY A 50 -19.55 -6.24 -7.89
CA GLY A 50 -18.80 -6.39 -9.13
C GLY A 50 -18.43 -5.04 -9.77
N TYR A 51 -18.08 -5.06 -11.05
CA TYR A 51 -17.65 -3.86 -11.79
C TYR A 51 -18.81 -3.08 -12.44
N ALA A 52 -20.06 -3.48 -12.19
CA ALA A 52 -21.24 -2.92 -12.84
C ALA A 52 -21.59 -1.50 -12.35
N LYS A 53 -21.21 -1.14 -11.12
CA LYS A 53 -21.32 0.23 -10.60
C LYS A 53 -20.01 0.98 -10.87
N ARG A 54 -19.89 1.60 -12.04
CA ARG A 54 -18.95 2.72 -12.23
C ARG A 54 -19.59 3.95 -11.57
N THR A 55 -19.09 4.35 -10.41
CA THR A 55 -19.28 5.71 -9.90
C THR A 55 -18.46 6.63 -10.79
N GLY A 56 -19.13 7.23 -11.77
CA GLY A 56 -18.63 8.39 -12.52
C GLY A 56 -18.89 9.68 -11.77
#